data_AF-Q86ET4-F1
#
_entry.id   AF-Q86ET4-F1
#
_cell.length_a   1.000
_cell.length_b   1.000
_cell.length_c   1.000
_cell.angle_alpha   90.00
_cell.angle_beta   90.00
_cell.angle_gamma   90.00
#
_symmetry.space_group_name_H-M   'P 1'
#
loop_
_entity.id
_entity.type
_entity.pdbx_description
1 polymer ?
#
loop_
_entity_poly.entity_id
_entity_poly.type
_entity_poly.pdbx_seq_one_letter_code
_entity_poly.pdbx_strand_id
1 'polypeptide(L)'
;MTFDSLECSICLQNFIHPAQLPCGHIFCFLCIKGCAFHRRKCPMCRSRFSSRFFDDPKLVNVWDTRQNDQQKENQIVDLCQRLSTLPQSVTASDSDKSSNYAWFYEGFRGWWQYDERTCNELENAFNKQLPSHEMTIAGYIYIVDLENMTQIRKDRSGRLRRIKRDLVNCEKKGVAGIKLSAIQSSNSDTLSAYKHSRVQSATHSNPNATDCPMGNHSASVSHFQPSNNESLEMTQKLRKLSAQVDHAHHIHLKMNLF
;
A
#
# COMPACT_ATOMS: atom_id res chain seq x y z
N MET A 1 -25.25 -4.56 4.61
CA MET A 1 -23.91 -5.14 4.82
C MET A 1 -22.93 -4.22 4.11
N THR A 2 -22.67 -3.06 4.73
CA THR A 2 -21.44 -2.66 5.45
C THR A 2 -20.27 -2.38 4.51
N PHE A 3 -19.86 -1.11 4.51
CA PHE A 3 -18.93 -0.43 3.60
C PHE A 3 -17.47 -0.95 3.66
N ASP A 4 -17.18 -2.01 4.41
CA ASP A 4 -15.84 -2.47 4.82
C ASP A 4 -15.01 -3.14 3.71
N SER A 5 -15.55 -3.35 2.51
CA SER A 5 -14.85 -4.08 1.43
C SER A 5 -13.88 -3.23 0.59
N LEU A 6 -13.81 -1.90 0.80
CA LEU A 6 -12.98 -0.98 0.00
C LEU A 6 -11.87 -0.27 0.78
N GLU A 7 -11.65 -0.65 2.04
CA GLU A 7 -10.67 0.01 2.90
C GLU A 7 -9.44 -0.84 3.16
N CYS A 8 -8.28 -0.18 3.18
CA CYS A 8 -7.03 -0.81 3.56
C CYS A 8 -6.95 -0.94 5.08
N SER A 9 -6.78 -2.16 5.58
CA SER A 9 -6.69 -2.42 7.03
C SER A 9 -5.41 -1.88 7.71
N ILE A 10 -4.52 -1.21 6.98
CA ILE A 10 -3.32 -0.55 7.55
C ILE A 10 -3.61 0.93 7.81
N CYS A 11 -4.15 1.64 6.82
CA CYS A 11 -4.41 3.08 6.95
C CYS A 11 -5.87 3.41 7.28
N LEU A 12 -6.78 2.43 7.20
CA LEU A 12 -8.21 2.59 7.42
C LEU A 12 -8.82 3.65 6.49
N GLN A 13 -8.40 3.62 5.23
CA GLN A 13 -8.84 4.53 4.17
C GLN A 13 -9.04 3.72 2.88
N ASN A 14 -9.72 4.31 1.89
CA ASN A 14 -9.84 3.72 0.56
C ASN A 14 -8.47 3.33 -0.02
N PHE A 15 -8.47 2.22 -0.74
CA PHE A 15 -7.26 1.70 -1.38
C PHE A 15 -6.68 2.67 -2.41
N ILE A 16 -5.36 2.84 -2.35
CA ILE A 16 -4.56 3.48 -3.39
C ILE A 16 -3.57 2.46 -3.91
N HIS A 17 -3.66 2.17 -5.21
CA HIS A 17 -2.95 1.06 -5.84
C HIS A 17 -3.06 -0.23 -5.00
N PRO A 18 -4.29 -0.75 -4.82
CA PRO A 18 -4.53 -2.01 -4.11
C PRO A 18 -3.64 -3.13 -4.65
N ALA A 19 -2.79 -3.68 -3.78
CA ALA A 19 -1.85 -4.72 -4.10
C ALA A 19 -2.15 -5.99 -3.29
N GLN A 20 -2.35 -7.11 -3.99
CA GLN A 20 -2.66 -8.40 -3.39
C GLN A 20 -1.37 -9.16 -3.06
N LEU A 21 -1.18 -9.51 -1.78
CA LEU A 21 -0.09 -10.39 -1.36
C LEU A 21 -0.33 -11.84 -1.81
N PRO A 22 0.71 -12.71 -1.83
CA PRO A 22 0.56 -14.12 -2.16
C PRO A 22 -0.43 -14.90 -1.26
N CYS A 23 -0.68 -14.41 -0.04
CA CYS A 23 -1.67 -14.97 0.87
C CYS A 23 -3.12 -14.51 0.60
N GLY A 24 -3.35 -13.68 -0.43
CA GLY A 24 -4.68 -13.20 -0.83
C GLY A 24 -5.11 -11.86 -0.24
N HIS A 25 -4.52 -11.43 0.89
CA HIS A 25 -4.86 -10.14 1.52
C HIS A 25 -4.40 -8.93 0.69
N ILE A 26 -5.20 -7.86 0.72
CA ILE A 26 -5.03 -6.66 -0.11
C ILE A 26 -4.76 -5.43 0.77
N PHE A 27 -3.82 -4.59 0.35
CA PHE A 27 -3.44 -3.35 1.03
C PHE A 27 -3.13 -2.26 0.00
N CYS A 28 -3.09 -0.99 0.39
CA CYS A 28 -2.45 0.03 -0.45
C CYS A 28 -0.99 -0.35 -0.66
N PHE A 29 -0.47 -0.18 -1.87
CA PHE A 29 0.92 -0.51 -2.20
C PHE A 29 1.92 0.16 -1.24
N LEU A 30 1.76 1.46 -0.96
CA LEU A 30 2.65 2.18 -0.05
C LEU A 30 2.49 1.76 1.41
N CYS A 31 1.29 1.36 1.85
CA CYS A 31 1.07 0.88 3.21
C CYS A 31 1.82 -0.44 3.46
N ILE A 32 1.65 -1.42 2.57
CA ILE A 32 2.35 -2.70 2.71
C ILE A 32 3.86 -2.56 2.51
N LYS A 33 4.30 -1.62 1.65
CA LYS A 33 5.72 -1.26 1.48
C LYS A 33 6.33 -0.73 2.77
N GLY A 34 5.61 0.12 3.51
CA GLY A 34 6.06 0.60 4.82
C GLY A 34 6.16 -0.50 5.87
N CYS A 35 5.14 -1.36 5.98
CA CYS A 35 5.16 -2.48 6.94
C CYS A 35 6.29 -3.49 6.64
N ALA A 36 6.56 -3.76 5.37
CA ALA A 36 7.53 -4.77 4.95
C ALA A 36 8.98 -4.43 5.31
N PHE A 37 9.29 -3.17 5.62
CA PHE A 37 10.64 -2.74 5.98
C PHE A 37 11.14 -3.42 7.27
N HIS A 38 10.27 -3.54 8.27
CA HIS A 38 10.63 -4.17 9.54
C HIS A 38 10.51 -5.69 9.47
N ARG A 39 9.42 -6.21 8.90
CA ARG A 39 9.16 -7.65 8.77
C ARG A 39 8.38 -7.92 7.49
N ARG A 40 8.93 -8.76 6.61
CA ARG A 40 8.29 -9.21 5.35
C ARG A 40 7.18 -10.24 5.61
N LYS A 41 6.15 -9.82 6.35
CA LYS A 41 4.99 -10.61 6.76
C LYS A 41 3.71 -9.83 6.50
N CYS A 42 2.65 -10.53 6.08
CA CYS A 42 1.32 -9.96 5.93
C CYS A 42 0.82 -9.42 7.28
N PRO A 43 0.31 -8.18 7.37
CA PRO A 43 -0.27 -7.63 8.60
C PRO A 43 -1.47 -8.41 9.14
N MET A 44 -2.23 -9.11 8.29
CA MET A 44 -3.42 -9.86 8.68
C MET A 44 -3.11 -11.29 9.10
N CYS A 45 -2.49 -12.09 8.24
CA CYS A 45 -2.26 -13.52 8.50
C CYS A 45 -0.81 -13.88 8.86
N ARG A 46 0.10 -12.91 8.86
CA ARG A 46 1.54 -13.10 9.18
C ARG A 46 2.31 -14.00 8.22
N SER A 47 1.70 -14.46 7.12
CA SER A 47 2.38 -15.19 6.04
C SER A 47 3.55 -14.38 5.48
N ARG A 48 4.67 -15.04 5.23
CA ARG A 48 5.87 -14.41 4.66
C ARG A 48 5.68 -14.17 3.16
N PHE A 49 6.29 -13.11 2.65
CA PHE A 49 6.37 -12.86 1.21
C PHE A 49 7.75 -12.33 0.83
N SER A 50 8.12 -12.49 -0.44
CA SER A 50 9.42 -12.07 -0.97
C SER A 50 9.50 -10.56 -1.15
N SER A 51 10.68 -9.96 -0.99
CA SER A 51 10.91 -8.55 -1.35
C SER A 51 10.71 -8.26 -2.84
N ARG A 52 10.85 -9.29 -3.70
CA ARG A 52 10.58 -9.16 -5.14
C ARG A 52 9.15 -8.77 -5.46
N PHE A 53 8.22 -8.93 -4.50
CA PHE A 53 6.85 -8.45 -4.62
C PHE A 53 6.77 -6.97 -5.02
N PHE A 54 7.72 -6.13 -4.59
CA PHE A 54 7.70 -4.70 -4.90
C PHE A 54 8.23 -4.36 -6.30
N ASP A 55 8.88 -5.30 -6.97
CA ASP A 55 9.41 -5.10 -8.33
C ASP A 55 8.32 -5.34 -9.39
N ASP A 56 7.38 -6.24 -9.07
CA ASP A 56 6.24 -6.63 -9.90
C ASP A 56 5.02 -6.97 -9.02
N PRO A 57 4.31 -5.96 -8.48
CA PRO A 57 3.19 -6.18 -7.58
C PRO A 57 1.93 -6.62 -8.35
N LYS A 58 1.21 -7.60 -7.81
CA LYS A 58 -0.13 -7.96 -8.30
C LYS A 58 -1.14 -6.89 -7.88
N LEU A 59 -1.42 -5.94 -8.76
CA LEU A 59 -2.45 -4.92 -8.56
C LEU A 59 -3.83 -5.47 -8.92
N VAL A 60 -4.85 -5.11 -8.14
CA VAL A 60 -6.22 -5.64 -8.30
C VAL A 60 -7.23 -4.51 -8.36
N ASN A 61 -8.21 -4.57 -9.26
CA ASN A 61 -9.30 -3.59 -9.24
C ASN A 61 -10.32 -4.00 -8.17
N VAL A 62 -10.37 -3.27 -7.06
CA VAL A 62 -11.31 -3.52 -5.96
C VAL A 62 -12.71 -2.95 -6.20
N TRP A 63 -12.87 -2.10 -7.23
CA TRP A 63 -14.15 -1.43 -7.54
C TRP A 63 -15.09 -2.28 -8.40
N ASP A 64 -14.58 -3.24 -9.16
CA ASP A 64 -15.38 -4.08 -10.07
C ASP A 64 -16.34 -5.03 -9.35
N THR A 65 -16.04 -5.37 -8.08
CA THR A 65 -16.90 -6.24 -7.27
C THR A 65 -18.24 -5.58 -6.94
N ARG A 66 -18.32 -4.24 -6.90
CA ARG A 66 -19.59 -3.52 -6.65
C ARG A 66 -20.45 -3.40 -7.90
N GLN A 67 -19.88 -3.19 -9.09
CA GLN A 67 -20.70 -2.98 -10.29
C GLN A 67 -21.56 -4.21 -10.64
N ASN A 68 -21.07 -5.42 -10.37
CA ASN A 68 -21.87 -6.64 -10.57
C ASN A 68 -23.00 -6.83 -9.54
N ASP A 69 -22.87 -6.28 -8.33
CA ASP A 69 -23.91 -6.35 -7.30
C ASP A 69 -24.92 -5.21 -7.45
N GLN A 70 -24.46 -4.01 -7.79
CA GLN A 70 -25.30 -2.84 -8.06
C GLN A 70 -26.02 -2.92 -9.41
N GLN A 71 -25.46 -3.56 -10.45
CA GLN A 71 -26.20 -3.85 -11.68
C GLN A 71 -27.30 -4.88 -11.46
N LYS A 72 -27.09 -5.88 -10.59
CA LYS A 72 -28.14 -6.83 -10.19
C LYS A 72 -29.25 -6.16 -9.38
N GLU A 73 -28.90 -5.26 -8.47
CA GLU A 73 -29.87 -4.50 -7.67
C GLU A 73 -30.63 -3.49 -8.53
N ASN A 74 -29.94 -2.68 -9.35
CA ASN A 74 -30.55 -1.72 -10.28
C ASN A 74 -31.44 -2.39 -11.34
N GLN A 75 -31.11 -3.61 -11.78
CA GLN A 75 -31.98 -4.37 -12.68
C GLN A 75 -33.29 -4.82 -12.00
N ILE A 76 -33.27 -5.07 -10.69
CA ILE A 76 -34.47 -5.35 -9.89
C ILE A 76 -35.27 -4.07 -9.63
N VAL A 77 -34.62 -2.93 -9.36
CA VAL A 77 -35.32 -1.66 -9.13
C VAL A 77 -35.95 -1.11 -10.43
N ASP A 78 -35.26 -1.24 -11.57
CA ASP A 78 -35.75 -0.82 -12.88
C ASP A 78 -36.96 -1.66 -13.37
N LEU A 79 -37.00 -2.96 -13.05
CA LEU A 79 -38.17 -3.82 -13.31
C LEU A 79 -39.43 -3.39 -12.52
N CYS A 80 -39.26 -2.92 -11.28
CA CYS A 80 -40.36 -2.39 -10.47
C CYS A 80 -40.77 -0.96 -10.89
N GLN A 81 -39.82 -0.15 -11.34
CA GLN A 81 -40.06 1.26 -11.66
C GLN A 81 -40.71 1.47 -13.04
N ARG A 82 -40.53 0.53 -13.99
CA ARG A 82 -41.25 0.54 -15.28
C ARG A 82 -42.77 0.32 -15.16
N LEU A 83 -43.28 -0.01 -13.97
CA LEU A 83 -44.72 -0.11 -13.67
C LEU A 83 -45.30 1.19 -13.09
N SER A 84 -44.50 2.23 -12.88
CA SER A 84 -44.93 3.52 -12.32
C SER A 84 -44.27 4.71 -13.04
N THR A 85 -45.10 5.36 -13.84
CA THR A 85 -44.98 6.52 -14.75
C THR A 85 -44.00 7.70 -14.46
N LEU A 86 -43.63 8.34 -15.59
CA LEU A 86 -43.23 9.74 -15.91
C LEU A 86 -41.75 10.20 -15.78
N PRO A 87 -41.17 10.87 -16.81
CA PRO A 87 -39.77 11.31 -16.84
C PRO A 87 -39.61 12.75 -16.33
N GLN A 88 -38.55 13.00 -15.56
CA GLN A 88 -38.06 14.34 -15.27
C GLN A 88 -36.62 14.54 -15.77
N SER A 89 -36.43 15.68 -16.42
CA SER A 89 -35.21 16.21 -17.00
C SER A 89 -34.11 16.42 -15.96
N VAL A 90 -32.87 16.06 -16.31
CA VAL A 90 -31.67 16.47 -15.60
C VAL A 90 -30.81 17.35 -16.51
N THR A 91 -30.75 18.64 -16.17
CA THR A 91 -29.67 19.54 -16.57
C THR A 91 -28.65 19.55 -15.43
N ALA A 92 -27.38 19.24 -15.71
CA ALA A 92 -26.28 19.58 -14.84
C ALA A 92 -25.02 19.83 -15.67
N SER A 93 -24.81 21.10 -16.00
CA SER A 93 -23.50 21.64 -16.31
C SER A 93 -22.78 21.92 -15.00
N ASP A 94 -21.68 21.22 -14.74
CA ASP A 94 -20.61 21.74 -13.89
C ASP A 94 -19.28 21.26 -14.47
N SER A 95 -18.56 22.20 -15.08
CA SER A 95 -17.22 21.97 -15.61
C SER A 95 -16.24 21.83 -14.45
N ASP A 96 -16.02 20.58 -14.03
CA ASP A 96 -14.95 20.21 -13.10
C ASP A 96 -13.58 20.56 -13.71
N LYS A 97 -13.04 21.74 -13.37
CA LYS A 97 -11.67 22.11 -13.69
C LYS A 97 -10.72 21.43 -12.70
N SER A 98 -10.70 20.10 -12.71
CA SER A 98 -9.58 19.35 -12.14
C SER A 98 -8.31 19.81 -12.87
N SER A 99 -7.41 20.48 -12.14
CA SER A 99 -6.15 20.98 -12.70
C SER A 99 -5.40 19.78 -13.29
N ASN A 100 -5.03 19.82 -14.58
CA ASN A 100 -4.35 18.72 -15.27
C ASN A 100 -2.87 18.54 -14.83
N TYR A 101 -2.59 18.80 -13.57
CA TYR A 101 -1.27 18.74 -12.97
C TYR A 101 -1.20 17.64 -11.92
N ALA A 102 -0.02 17.06 -11.77
CA ALA A 102 0.32 16.16 -10.69
C ALA A 102 1.69 16.53 -10.12
N TRP A 103 2.00 15.90 -9.00
CA TRP A 103 3.29 16.05 -8.33
C TRP A 103 4.19 14.87 -8.62
N PHE A 104 5.48 15.15 -8.77
CA PHE A 104 6.49 14.18 -9.12
C PHE A 104 7.73 14.32 -8.23
N TYR A 105 8.42 13.21 -7.99
CA TYR A 105 9.71 13.16 -7.32
C TYR A 105 10.78 12.51 -8.18
N GLU A 106 11.99 13.01 -8.05
CA GLU A 106 13.13 12.54 -8.82
C GLU A 106 13.55 11.13 -8.39
N GLY A 107 13.62 10.23 -9.37
CA GLY A 107 14.24 8.91 -9.27
C GLY A 107 15.57 8.86 -10.01
N PHE A 108 16.19 7.67 -10.03
CA PHE A 108 17.33 7.44 -10.92
C PHE A 108 16.91 7.61 -12.38
N ARG A 109 17.44 8.64 -13.05
CA ARG A 109 17.20 8.96 -14.47
C ARG A 109 15.72 9.01 -14.83
N GLY A 110 14.96 9.89 -14.17
CA GLY A 110 13.57 10.16 -14.52
C GLY A 110 12.68 10.42 -13.30
N TRP A 111 11.42 10.70 -13.57
CA TRP A 111 10.46 11.15 -12.58
C TRP A 111 9.46 10.05 -12.21
N TRP A 112 9.08 10.00 -10.95
CA TRP A 112 7.96 9.21 -10.46
C TRP A 112 6.85 10.16 -10.05
N GLN A 113 5.62 9.86 -10.43
CA GLN A 113 4.48 10.57 -9.87
C GLN A 113 4.28 10.11 -8.41
N TYR A 114 3.91 11.03 -7.53
CA TYR A 114 3.33 10.62 -6.24
C TYR A 114 1.99 9.90 -6.47
N ASP A 115 1.53 9.14 -5.48
CA ASP A 115 0.17 8.65 -5.52
C ASP A 115 -0.83 9.80 -5.32
N GLU A 116 -2.08 9.53 -5.66
CA GLU A 116 -3.16 10.53 -5.68
C GLU A 116 -3.34 11.28 -4.36
N ARG A 117 -3.30 10.58 -3.22
CA ARG A 117 -3.50 11.22 -1.91
C ARG A 117 -2.36 12.17 -1.59
N THR A 118 -1.12 11.73 -1.81
CA THR A 118 0.04 12.59 -1.63
C THR A 118 0.06 13.75 -2.64
N CYS A 119 -0.37 13.55 -3.89
CA CYS A 119 -0.55 14.64 -4.84
C CYS A 119 -1.54 15.69 -4.32
N ASN A 120 -2.68 15.26 -3.78
CA ASN A 120 -3.71 16.17 -3.25
C ASN A 120 -3.22 16.93 -2.01
N GLU A 121 -2.47 16.26 -1.12
CA GLU A 121 -1.83 16.91 0.03
C GLU A 121 -0.84 18.00 -0.40
N LEU A 122 0.03 17.71 -1.39
CA LEU A 122 0.97 18.69 -1.93
C LEU A 122 0.28 19.85 -2.64
N GLU A 123 -0.73 19.56 -3.45
CA GLU A 123 -1.48 20.59 -4.17
C GLU A 123 -2.19 21.53 -3.19
N ASN A 124 -2.77 20.98 -2.11
CA ASN A 124 -3.39 21.79 -1.06
C ASN A 124 -2.37 22.67 -0.32
N ALA A 125 -1.19 22.13 0.01
CA ALA A 125 -0.13 22.91 0.66
C ALA A 125 0.41 24.02 -0.26
N PHE A 126 0.59 23.70 -1.54
CA PHE A 126 1.04 24.63 -2.57
C PHE A 126 0.03 25.76 -2.82
N ASN A 127 -1.27 25.44 -2.96
CA ASN A 127 -2.33 26.42 -3.15
C ASN A 127 -2.49 27.35 -1.93
N LYS A 128 -2.17 26.86 -0.73
CA LYS A 128 -2.09 27.66 0.51
C LYS A 128 -0.78 28.44 0.63
N GLN A 129 0.13 28.34 -0.34
CA GLN A 129 1.43 29.00 -0.36
C GLN A 129 2.26 28.71 0.90
N LEU A 130 2.17 27.48 1.40
CA LEU A 130 3.01 27.05 2.52
C LEU A 130 4.46 26.89 2.03
N PRO A 131 5.47 27.32 2.81
CA PRO A 131 6.87 27.16 2.43
C PRO A 131 7.33 25.69 2.50
N SER A 132 6.71 24.91 3.38
CA SER A 132 6.99 23.47 3.53
C SER A 132 5.76 22.70 4.03
N HIS A 133 5.81 21.38 3.88
CA HIS A 133 4.78 20.46 4.33
C HIS A 133 5.38 19.15 4.85
N GLU A 134 4.89 18.65 5.98
CA GLU A 134 5.28 17.34 6.50
C GLU A 134 4.25 16.27 6.13
N MET A 135 4.72 15.12 5.63
CA MET A 135 3.83 14.04 5.19
C MET A 135 4.44 12.65 5.37
N THR A 136 3.59 11.63 5.43
CA THR A 136 4.04 10.24 5.60
C THR A 136 4.00 9.46 4.29
N ILE A 137 5.14 8.93 3.86
CA ILE A 137 5.26 8.10 2.66
C ILE A 137 5.88 6.77 3.05
N ALA A 138 5.14 5.68 2.81
CA ALA A 138 5.56 4.30 3.12
C ALA A 138 6.13 4.15 4.55
N GLY A 139 5.47 4.76 5.54
CA GLY A 139 5.84 4.66 6.96
C GLY A 139 6.94 5.62 7.43
N TYR A 140 7.43 6.52 6.57
CA TYR A 140 8.42 7.53 6.95
C TYR A 140 7.89 8.95 6.80
N ILE A 141 8.28 9.81 7.73
CA ILE A 141 7.95 11.23 7.67
C ILE A 141 8.95 11.93 6.75
N TYR A 142 8.42 12.63 5.75
CA TYR A 142 9.16 13.50 4.85
C TYR A 142 8.83 14.94 5.14
N ILE A 143 9.85 15.80 5.03
CA ILE A 143 9.68 17.25 4.91
C ILE A 143 9.79 17.56 3.43
N VAL A 144 8.75 18.18 2.89
CA VAL A 144 8.70 18.70 1.54
C VAL A 144 8.87 20.21 1.60
N ASP A 145 9.93 20.70 0.98
CA ASP A 145 10.24 22.10 0.83
C ASP A 145 9.68 22.57 -0.51
N LEU A 146 8.64 23.40 -0.45
CA LEU A 146 7.90 23.89 -1.62
C LEU A 146 8.54 25.13 -2.23
N GLU A 147 9.43 25.82 -1.50
CA GLU A 147 10.21 26.95 -2.03
C GLU A 147 11.38 26.45 -2.87
N ASN A 148 12.12 25.47 -2.34
CA ASN A 148 13.29 24.89 -3.00
C ASN A 148 12.94 23.69 -3.88
N MET A 149 11.67 23.27 -3.90
CA MET A 149 11.17 22.14 -4.69
C MET A 149 11.97 20.85 -4.42
N THR A 150 12.12 20.51 -3.14
CA THR A 150 12.79 19.28 -2.71
C THR A 150 12.03 18.52 -1.63
N GLN A 151 12.37 17.25 -1.45
CA GLN A 151 11.92 16.45 -0.32
C GLN A 151 13.11 15.74 0.34
N ILE A 152 13.01 15.54 1.64
CA ILE A 152 13.97 14.75 2.42
C ILE A 152 13.26 14.06 3.58
N ARG A 153 13.75 12.89 3.97
CA ARG A 153 13.23 12.21 5.17
C ARG A 153 13.57 13.06 6.40
N LYS A 154 12.63 13.22 7.33
CA LYS A 154 12.76 14.08 8.51
C LYS A 154 13.95 13.72 9.39
N ASP A 155 14.27 12.43 9.50
CA ASP A 155 15.44 11.94 10.24
C ASP A 155 16.77 12.00 9.46
N ARG A 156 16.77 12.60 8.26
CA ARG A 156 17.94 12.78 7.38
C ARG A 156 18.67 11.48 6.98
N SER A 157 18.10 10.31 7.24
CA SER A 157 18.69 9.01 6.83
C SER A 157 18.56 8.71 5.32
N GLY A 158 17.88 9.58 4.58
CA GLY A 158 17.54 9.39 3.17
C GLY A 158 18.20 10.40 2.23
N ARG A 159 17.96 10.19 0.93
CA ARG A 159 18.41 11.12 -0.11
C ARG A 159 17.50 12.33 -0.17
N LEU A 160 18.10 13.51 -0.37
CA LEU A 160 17.40 14.66 -0.91
C LEU A 160 16.95 14.32 -2.33
N ARG A 161 15.69 14.60 -2.68
CA ARG A 161 15.17 14.44 -4.03
C ARG A 161 14.53 15.73 -4.47
N ARG A 162 14.74 16.12 -5.72
CA ARG A 162 13.94 17.19 -6.33
C ARG A 162 12.50 16.73 -6.49
N ILE A 163 11.58 17.68 -6.41
CA ILE A 163 10.17 17.49 -6.72
C ILE A 163 9.76 18.48 -7.80
N LYS A 164 8.66 18.20 -8.50
CA LYS A 164 8.07 19.14 -9.45
C LYS A 164 6.56 18.99 -9.50
N ARG A 165 5.89 20.08 -9.84
CA ARG A 165 4.49 20.11 -10.27
C ARG A 165 4.49 20.22 -11.80
N ASP A 166 3.88 19.28 -12.48
CA ASP A 166 3.91 19.19 -13.94
C ASP A 166 2.62 18.54 -14.47
N LEU A 167 2.42 18.54 -15.78
CA LEU A 167 1.23 17.92 -16.38
C LEU A 167 1.17 16.42 -16.08
N VAL A 168 -0.04 15.89 -15.87
CA VAL A 168 -0.25 14.45 -15.55
C VAL A 168 0.31 13.55 -16.65
N ASN A 169 0.28 13.99 -17.90
CA ASN A 169 0.75 13.26 -19.07
C ASN A 169 2.27 13.40 -19.35
N CYS A 170 3.03 14.08 -18.48
CA CYS A 170 4.47 14.20 -18.68
C CYS A 170 5.19 12.84 -18.59
N GLU A 171 6.40 12.77 -19.16
CA GLU A 171 7.21 11.55 -19.11
C GLU A 171 7.50 11.13 -17.67
N LYS A 172 7.10 9.91 -17.33
CA LYS A 172 7.24 9.34 -15.99
C LYS A 172 7.51 7.85 -16.04
N LYS A 173 8.21 7.36 -15.02
CA LYS A 173 8.55 5.94 -14.84
C LYS A 173 7.36 5.11 -14.33
N GLY A 174 6.42 5.79 -13.69
CA GLY A 174 5.26 5.21 -13.04
C GLY A 174 4.80 6.04 -11.84
N VAL A 175 4.05 5.42 -10.94
CA VAL A 175 3.38 6.08 -9.81
C VAL A 175 3.81 5.42 -8.51
N ALA A 176 4.29 6.19 -7.53
CA ALA A 176 4.67 5.72 -6.19
C ALA A 176 5.68 4.54 -6.16
N GLY A 177 6.48 4.40 -7.22
CA GLY A 177 7.43 3.29 -7.41
C GLY A 177 6.87 2.05 -8.11
N ILE A 178 5.61 2.09 -8.56
CA ILE A 178 4.97 1.08 -9.40
C ILE A 178 5.20 1.46 -10.86
N LYS A 179 5.83 0.57 -11.64
CA LYS A 179 6.11 0.81 -13.06
C LYS A 179 4.82 0.98 -13.87
N LEU A 180 4.85 1.80 -14.91
CA LEU A 180 3.72 1.98 -15.84
C LEU A 180 3.23 0.65 -16.43
N SER A 181 4.14 -0.27 -16.75
CA SER A 181 3.80 -1.59 -17.28
C SER A 181 2.88 -2.39 -16.34
N ALA A 182 3.12 -2.34 -15.03
CA ALA A 182 2.30 -3.05 -14.04
C ALA A 182 0.90 -2.43 -13.91
N ILE A 183 0.80 -1.10 -14.04
CA ILE A 183 -0.47 -0.36 -13.99
C ILE A 183 -1.32 -0.64 -15.24
N GLN A 184 -0.69 -0.79 -16.41
CA GLN A 184 -1.38 -1.08 -17.67
C GLN A 184 -1.93 -2.52 -17.70
N SER A 185 -1.19 -3.48 -17.15
CA SER A 185 -1.63 -4.88 -17.09
C SER A 185 -2.90 -5.06 -16.25
N SER A 186 -3.02 -4.38 -15.10
CA SER A 186 -4.23 -4.48 -14.26
C SER A 186 -5.49 -3.95 -14.95
N ASN A 187 -5.35 -3.01 -15.89
CA ASN A 187 -6.47 -2.49 -16.68
C ASN A 187 -6.85 -3.39 -17.87
N SER A 188 -6.02 -4.38 -18.21
CA SER A 188 -6.24 -5.31 -19.33
C SER A 188 -6.81 -6.66 -18.88
N ASP A 189 -6.43 -7.12 -17.67
CA ASP A 189 -6.95 -8.37 -17.08
C ASP A 189 -8.45 -8.33 -16.74
N THR A 190 -9.04 -7.13 -16.69
CA THR A 190 -10.49 -6.91 -16.59
C THR A 190 -11.27 -7.37 -17.84
N LEU A 191 -10.64 -7.46 -19.03
CA LEU A 191 -11.30 -7.95 -20.26
C LEU A 191 -11.18 -9.46 -20.48
N SER A 192 -10.21 -10.15 -19.87
CA SER A 192 -10.01 -11.60 -20.08
C SER A 192 -10.82 -12.48 -19.13
N ALA A 193 -11.21 -11.95 -17.96
CA ALA A 193 -12.05 -12.67 -16.99
C ALA A 193 -13.51 -12.87 -17.45
N TYR A 194 -13.95 -12.18 -18.50
CA TYR A 194 -15.35 -12.18 -18.97
C TYR A 194 -15.78 -13.38 -19.83
N LYS A 195 -14.88 -14.34 -20.13
CA LYS A 195 -15.17 -15.41 -21.11
C LYS A 195 -15.37 -16.84 -20.59
N HIS A 196 -15.41 -17.11 -19.29
CA HIS A 196 -15.85 -18.44 -18.84
C HIS A 196 -16.71 -18.41 -17.57
N SER A 197 -18.01 -18.20 -17.75
CA SER A 197 -18.99 -18.97 -16.98
C SER A 197 -20.25 -19.22 -17.82
N ARG A 198 -20.27 -20.38 -18.50
CA ARG A 198 -21.53 -21.02 -18.90
C ARG A 198 -21.58 -22.40 -18.26
N VAL A 199 -22.26 -22.40 -17.11
CA VAL A 199 -23.13 -23.43 -16.51
C VAL A 199 -23.09 -24.82 -17.15
N GLN A 200 -22.83 -25.84 -16.33
CA GLN A 200 -23.75 -26.97 -16.20
C GLN A 200 -23.76 -27.50 -14.75
N SER A 201 -24.96 -27.63 -14.23
CA SER A 201 -25.32 -27.90 -12.85
C SER A 201 -25.40 -29.39 -12.55
N ALA A 202 -24.99 -29.73 -11.32
CA ALA A 202 -25.39 -30.81 -10.41
C ALA A 202 -26.21 -32.01 -10.91
N THR A 203 -25.79 -33.20 -10.47
CA THR A 203 -26.69 -34.20 -9.86
C THR A 203 -26.01 -34.88 -8.66
N HIS A 204 -26.75 -34.91 -7.55
CA HIS A 204 -26.47 -35.65 -6.32
C HIS A 204 -26.48 -37.16 -6.53
N SER A 205 -25.59 -37.88 -5.83
CA SER A 205 -25.92 -39.12 -5.10
C SER A 205 -24.70 -39.62 -4.33
N ASN A 206 -24.85 -39.75 -3.01
CA ASN A 206 -24.02 -40.57 -2.11
C ASN A 206 -24.77 -41.90 -1.91
N PRO A 207 -24.11 -43.07 -1.84
CA PRO A 207 -24.01 -43.75 -0.54
C PRO A 207 -22.76 -44.64 -0.31
N ASN A 208 -22.59 -45.00 0.97
CA ASN A 208 -21.75 -46.05 1.58
C ASN A 208 -20.23 -45.78 1.66
N ALA A 209 -19.65 -45.57 2.84
CA ALA A 209 -19.42 -46.52 3.96
C ALA A 209 -18.42 -47.63 3.61
N THR A 210 -17.18 -47.50 4.11
CA THR A 210 -16.42 -48.53 4.87
C THR A 210 -14.98 -48.07 5.16
N ASP A 211 -14.58 -48.30 6.41
CA ASP A 211 -13.24 -48.67 6.90
C ASP A 211 -12.09 -47.65 7.01
N CYS A 212 -11.89 -47.21 8.25
CA CYS A 212 -10.57 -46.97 8.84
C CYS A 212 -9.83 -48.32 9.09
N PRO A 213 -8.50 -48.29 9.15
CA PRO A 213 -7.84 -48.85 10.32
C PRO A 213 -6.78 -47.95 10.95
N MET A 214 -6.73 -48.08 12.27
CA MET A 214 -5.76 -47.55 13.22
C MET A 214 -4.31 -47.90 12.86
N GLY A 215 -3.40 -46.97 13.13
CA GLY A 215 -1.95 -47.19 13.18
C GLY A 215 -1.29 -46.29 14.20
N ASN A 216 -1.19 -46.77 15.44
CA ASN A 216 -0.37 -46.21 16.51
C ASN A 216 1.11 -46.29 16.13
N HIS A 217 1.87 -45.19 16.24
CA HIS A 217 3.27 -45.26 16.65
C HIS A 217 3.69 -44.00 17.42
N SER A 218 4.02 -44.25 18.68
CA SER A 218 4.71 -43.43 19.66
C SER A 218 6.18 -43.18 19.27
N ALA A 219 6.67 -41.95 19.44
CA ALA A 219 8.10 -41.69 19.69
C ALA A 219 8.34 -40.26 20.22
N SER A 220 8.75 -40.21 21.50
CA SER A 220 9.80 -39.34 22.09
C SER A 220 9.80 -37.83 21.85
N VAL A 221 9.53 -37.13 22.96
CA VAL A 221 9.86 -35.73 23.26
C VAL A 221 11.38 -35.54 23.31
N SER A 222 11.92 -34.59 22.53
CA SER A 222 13.28 -34.04 22.74
C SER A 222 13.18 -32.58 23.14
N HIS A 223 13.58 -32.32 24.39
CA HIS A 223 13.72 -31.03 25.03
C HIS A 223 14.89 -30.25 24.37
N PHE A 224 14.64 -29.03 23.88
CA PHE A 224 15.68 -28.16 23.32
C PHE A 224 15.72 -26.86 24.14
N GLN A 225 16.77 -26.68 24.95
CA GLN A 225 17.03 -25.43 25.67
C GLN A 225 17.77 -24.44 24.76
N PRO A 226 17.45 -23.13 24.77
CA PRO A 226 18.27 -22.12 24.10
C PRO A 226 19.44 -21.68 24.98
N SER A 227 20.64 -21.60 24.39
CA SER A 227 21.87 -21.11 25.01
C SER A 227 21.87 -19.58 25.12
N ASN A 228 21.94 -19.05 26.34
CA ASN A 228 21.96 -17.62 26.70
C ASN A 228 23.36 -16.96 26.56
N ASN A 229 24.04 -17.05 25.41
CA ASN A 229 25.38 -16.45 25.27
C ASN A 229 25.47 -15.18 24.40
N GLU A 230 24.44 -14.81 23.63
CA GLU A 230 24.51 -13.60 22.78
C GLU A 230 24.06 -12.30 23.49
N SER A 231 23.39 -12.40 24.64
CA SER A 231 22.87 -11.23 25.36
C SER A 231 23.94 -10.50 26.20
N LEU A 232 25.04 -11.16 26.55
CA LEU A 232 26.10 -10.58 27.39
C LEU A 232 27.10 -9.74 26.57
N GLU A 233 27.40 -10.12 25.33
CA GLU A 233 28.31 -9.35 24.48
C GLU A 233 27.70 -8.03 24.00
N MET A 234 26.40 -8.02 23.69
CA MET A 234 25.72 -6.80 23.24
C MET A 234 25.58 -5.76 24.36
N THR A 235 25.35 -6.20 25.60
CA THR A 235 25.28 -5.32 26.77
C THR A 235 26.64 -4.76 27.18
N GLN A 236 27.74 -5.50 26.99
CA GLN A 236 29.09 -4.97 27.18
C GLN A 236 29.53 -3.99 26.08
N LYS A 237 29.13 -4.19 24.83
CA LYS A 237 29.39 -3.23 23.73
C LYS A 237 28.66 -1.89 23.93
N LEU A 238 27.40 -1.92 24.37
CA LEU A 238 26.63 -0.70 24.63
C LEU A 238 27.19 0.13 25.80
N ARG A 239 27.72 -0.52 26.85
CA ARG A 239 28.38 0.18 27.97
C ARG A 239 29.70 0.85 27.57
N LYS A 240 30.48 0.25 26.66
CA LYS A 240 31.72 0.86 26.13
C LYS A 240 31.43 2.07 25.22
N LEU A 241 30.36 2.03 24.43
CA LEU A 241 29.94 3.15 23.58
C LEU A 241 29.42 4.34 24.40
N SER A 242 28.68 4.10 25.49
CA SER A 242 28.22 5.15 26.41
C SER A 242 29.40 5.92 27.03
N ALA A 243 30.43 5.21 27.51
CA ALA A 243 31.60 5.84 28.13
C ALA A 243 32.45 6.67 27.15
N GLN A 244 32.43 6.34 25.85
CA GLN A 244 33.13 7.12 24.82
C GLN A 244 32.39 8.41 24.44
N VAL A 245 31.05 8.39 24.48
CA VAL A 245 30.22 9.58 24.23
C VAL A 245 30.34 10.58 25.38
N ASP A 246 30.39 10.11 26.63
CA ASP A 246 30.56 10.97 27.80
C ASP A 246 31.95 11.64 27.83
N HIS A 247 33.00 10.95 27.36
CA HIS A 247 34.35 11.52 27.24
C HIS A 247 34.43 12.59 26.15
N ALA A 248 33.76 12.39 25.01
CA ALA A 248 33.71 13.37 23.92
C ALA A 248 32.90 14.63 24.32
N HIS A 249 31.82 14.46 25.07
CA HIS A 249 31.02 15.58 25.57
C HIS A 249 31.79 16.41 26.62
N HIS A 250 32.61 15.77 27.46
CA HIS A 250 33.45 16.48 28.43
C HIS A 250 34.61 17.27 27.79
N ILE A 251 35.17 16.77 26.67
CA ILE A 251 36.20 17.50 25.90
C ILE A 251 35.58 18.71 25.19
N HIS A 252 34.38 18.57 24.61
CA HIS A 252 33.70 19.66 23.91
C HIS A 252 33.27 20.81 24.85
N LEU A 253 32.93 20.51 26.11
CA LEU A 253 32.59 21.53 27.11
C LEU A 253 33.82 22.31 27.62
N LYS A 254 35.02 21.70 27.59
CA LYS A 254 36.27 22.38 27.97
C LYS A 254 36.84 23.31 26.89
N MET A 255 36.46 23.12 25.62
CA MET A 255 36.93 23.97 24.51
C MET A 255 36.10 25.25 24.30
N ASN A 256 35.00 25.45 25.04
CA ASN A 256 34.12 26.61 24.94
C ASN A 256 34.21 27.57 26.14
N LEU A 257 35.28 27.49 26.93
CA LEU A 257 35.50 28.34 28.12
C LEU A 257 36.84 29.10 28.10
N PHE A 258 37.42 29.30 26.92
CA PHE A 258 38.48 30.28 26.66
C PHE A 258 38.18 31.04 25.37
#